data_AF-A0A4Y2P436-F1
#
_entry.id   AF-A0A4Y2P436-F1
#
_cell.length_a   1.000
_cell.length_b   1.000
_cell.length_c   1.000
_cell.angle_alpha   90.00
_cell.angle_beta   90.00
_cell.angle_gamma   90.00
#
_symmetry.space_group_name_H-M   'P 1'
#
loop_
_entity.id
_entity.type
_entity.pdbx_description
1 polymer ?
#
loop_
_entity_poly.entity_id
_entity_poly.type
_entity_poly.pdbx_seq_one_letter_code
_entity_poly.pdbx_strand_id
1 'polypeptide(L)'
;MRDKNVPISGPFTIEKALLFAKALGYNEFRGSNGWLEKFKRRHGIMAKVISGKDVYDNDNENWITETLSKMLKDYKPENIFNADETALVFQCLLQKTLTFKKEKCFGGKQSKSRLTVMLCANMIGHQKLKPLVI
;
A
#
# COMPACT_ATOMS: atom_id res chain seq x y z
N MET A 1 8.95 10.91 16.12
CA MET A 1 8.35 10.73 14.76
C MET A 1 8.43 9.28 14.30
N ARG A 2 9.60 8.64 14.43
CA ARG A 2 9.71 7.17 14.33
C ARG A 2 8.87 6.44 15.38
N ASP A 3 8.79 6.98 16.60
CA ASP A 3 7.98 6.42 17.71
C ASP A 3 6.47 6.41 17.44
N LYS A 4 6.03 7.15 16.41
CA LYS A 4 4.64 7.19 15.95
C LYS A 4 4.41 6.31 14.70
N ASN A 5 5.40 5.53 14.28
CA ASN A 5 5.38 4.68 13.08
C ASN A 5 4.99 5.42 11.78
N VAL A 6 5.29 6.73 11.70
CA VAL A 6 5.02 7.55 10.52
C VAL A 6 6.06 7.24 9.43
N PRO A 7 5.64 6.98 8.18
CA PRO A 7 6.58 6.79 7.08
C PRO A 7 7.46 8.01 6.83
N ILE A 8 8.77 7.78 6.80
CA ILE A 8 9.78 8.81 6.56
C ILE A 8 10.24 8.70 5.11
N SER A 9 10.02 9.73 4.31
CA SER A 9 10.45 9.79 2.92
C SER A 9 11.78 10.55 2.74
N GLY A 10 12.34 10.44 1.54
CA GLY A 10 13.52 11.21 1.12
C GLY A 10 13.31 12.73 1.21
N PRO A 11 12.24 13.29 0.61
CA PRO A 11 11.93 14.71 0.72
C PRO A 11 11.81 15.19 2.16
N PHE A 12 11.17 14.41 3.03
CA PHE A 12 11.05 14.73 4.44
C PHE A 12 12.41 14.80 5.17
N THR A 13 13.32 13.89 4.81
CA THR A 13 14.69 13.89 5.36
C THR A 13 15.48 15.11 4.91
N ILE A 14 15.32 15.54 3.66
CA ILE A 14 15.92 16.77 3.11
C ILE A 14 15.39 17.99 3.86
N GLU A 15 14.08 18.09 4.04
CA GLU A 15 13.44 19.22 4.73
C GLU A 15 13.96 19.37 6.17
N LYS A 16 14.05 18.26 6.93
CA LYS A 16 14.63 18.27 8.27
C LYS A 16 16.11 18.65 8.27
N ALA A 17 16.89 18.15 7.31
CA ALA A 17 18.30 18.50 7.19
C ALA A 17 18.53 19.99 6.87
N LEU A 18 17.67 20.59 6.04
CA LEU A 18 17.70 22.03 5.74
C LEU A 18 17.42 22.87 7.00
N LEU A 19 16.44 22.46 7.81
CA LEU A 19 16.14 23.14 9.08
C LEU A 19 17.34 23.10 10.04
N PHE A 20 17.98 21.94 10.18
CA PHE A 20 19.18 21.82 11.02
C PHE A 20 20.36 22.60 10.47
N ALA A 21 20.58 22.56 9.16
CA ALA A 21 21.66 23.30 8.52
C ALA A 21 21.52 24.81 8.79
N LYS A 22 20.30 25.36 8.64
CA LYS A 22 20.01 26.76 8.96
C LYS A 22 20.25 27.08 10.44
N ALA A 23 19.78 26.23 11.35
CA ALA A 23 19.98 26.41 12.79
C ALA A 23 21.46 26.34 13.21
N LEU A 24 22.28 25.60 12.47
CA LEU A 24 23.72 25.46 12.68
C LEU A 24 24.56 26.48 11.88
N GLY A 25 23.93 27.41 11.15
CA GLY A 25 24.61 28.46 10.38
C GLY A 25 25.08 28.03 8.97
N TYR A 26 24.77 26.83 8.52
CA TYR A 26 25.08 26.34 7.17
C TYR A 26 24.01 26.75 6.15
N ASN A 27 23.96 28.04 5.84
CA ASN A 27 22.95 28.61 4.93
C ASN A 27 23.07 28.16 3.47
N GLU A 28 24.24 27.66 3.06
CA GLU A 28 24.50 27.18 1.69
C GLU A 28 24.07 25.73 1.46
N PHE A 29 23.70 25.00 2.52
CA PHE A 29 23.26 23.62 2.37
C PHE A 29 21.93 23.54 1.63
N ARG A 30 21.90 22.83 0.51
CA ARG A 30 20.71 22.71 -0.36
C ARG A 30 20.01 21.35 -0.30
N GLY A 31 20.56 20.39 0.45
CA GLY A 31 19.96 19.06 0.60
C GLY A 31 19.75 18.32 -0.73
N SER A 32 20.76 18.27 -1.60
CA SER A 32 20.66 17.64 -2.92
C SER A 32 20.34 16.13 -2.85
N ASN A 33 19.79 15.57 -3.94
CA ASN A 33 19.54 14.14 -4.05
C ASN A 33 20.82 13.31 -3.85
N GLY A 34 21.96 13.78 -4.37
CA GLY A 34 23.26 13.11 -4.17
C GLY A 34 23.74 13.13 -2.71
N TRP A 35 23.45 14.19 -1.96
CA TRP A 35 23.69 14.21 -0.51
C TRP A 35 22.80 13.17 0.19
N LEU A 36 21.51 13.13 -0.15
CA LEU A 36 20.55 12.21 0.46
C LEU A 36 20.94 10.74 0.21
N GLU A 37 21.41 10.39 -0.99
CA GLU A 37 21.91 9.06 -1.30
C GLU A 37 23.16 8.69 -0.50
N LYS A 38 24.15 9.59 -0.44
CA LYS A 38 25.37 9.39 0.35
C LYS A 38 25.05 9.26 1.85
N PHE A 39 24.14 10.07 2.36
CA PHE A 39 23.66 10.01 3.74
C PHE A 39 22.99 8.67 4.04
N LYS A 40 22.06 8.25 3.17
CA LYS A 40 21.42 6.94 3.30
C LYS A 40 22.43 5.80 3.29
N ARG A 41 23.37 5.80 2.35
CA ARG A 41 24.42 4.78 2.25
C ARG A 41 25.32 4.75 3.49
N ARG A 42 25.77 5.91 3.97
CA ARG A 42 26.65 6.03 5.15
C ARG A 42 25.99 5.50 6.41
N HIS A 43 24.70 5.75 6.58
CA HIS A 43 23.96 5.35 7.78
C HIS A 43 23.16 4.07 7.58
N GLY A 44 23.35 3.35 6.47
CA GLY A 44 22.65 2.10 6.18
C GLY A 44 21.12 2.25 6.13
N ILE A 45 20.62 3.37 5.62
CA ILE A 45 19.19 3.65 5.48
C ILE A 45 18.70 3.12 4.14
N MET A 46 17.70 2.26 4.14
CA MET A 46 17.11 1.68 2.92
C MET A 46 15.62 1.93 2.87
N ALA A 47 15.07 2.00 1.65
CA ALA A 47 13.62 2.00 1.44
C ALA A 47 13.13 0.55 1.48
N LYS A 48 12.22 0.24 2.42
CA LYS A 48 11.51 -1.03 2.44
C LYS A 48 10.06 -0.81 2.01
N VAL A 49 9.54 -1.73 1.20
CA VAL A 49 8.11 -1.80 0.87
C VAL A 49 7.40 -2.45 2.04
N ILE A 50 6.38 -1.80 2.58
CA ILE A 50 5.50 -2.38 3.59
C ILE A 50 4.47 -3.23 2.83
N SER A 51 4.73 -4.53 2.67
CA SER A 51 3.77 -5.48 2.09
C SER A 51 3.03 -6.22 3.19
N GLY A 52 1.72 -6.39 3.02
CA GLY A 52 0.84 -7.14 3.92
C GLY A 52 -0.03 -8.12 3.16
N LYS A 53 0.53 -8.81 2.15
CA LYS A 53 -0.19 -9.87 1.44
C LYS A 53 0.13 -11.23 2.07
N ASP A 54 -0.92 -11.90 2.52
CA ASP A 54 -0.90 -13.34 2.79
C ASP A 54 -0.74 -14.10 1.47
N VAL A 55 0.08 -15.15 1.52
CA VAL A 55 0.31 -16.09 0.42
C VAL A 55 -0.90 -17.03 0.40
N TYR A 56 -1.70 -17.00 -0.67
CA TYR A 56 -2.81 -17.93 -0.81
C TYR A 56 -2.26 -19.35 -1.05
N ASP A 57 -2.75 -20.31 -0.25
CA ASP A 57 -2.38 -21.73 -0.33
C ASP A 57 -2.88 -22.37 -1.63
N ASN A 58 -2.09 -23.34 -2.12
CA ASN A 58 -2.28 -24.04 -3.39
C ASN A 58 -3.42 -25.08 -3.36
N ASP A 59 -4.14 -25.22 -2.23
CA ASP A 59 -5.18 -26.24 -1.99
C ASP A 59 -6.58 -25.88 -2.56
N ASN A 60 -6.74 -24.72 -3.19
CA ASN A 60 -8.05 -24.24 -3.65
C ASN A 60 -8.49 -24.76 -5.04
N GLU A 61 -7.63 -25.45 -5.77
CA GLU A 61 -7.90 -25.80 -7.18
C GLU A 61 -9.01 -26.86 -7.34
N ASN A 62 -9.02 -27.88 -6.47
CA ASN A 62 -10.06 -28.91 -6.45
C ASN A 62 -11.44 -28.33 -6.07
N TRP A 63 -11.47 -27.36 -5.14
CA TRP A 63 -12.71 -26.71 -4.74
C TRP A 63 -13.35 -25.94 -5.91
N ILE A 64 -12.54 -25.17 -6.64
CA ILE A 64 -12.98 -24.37 -7.80
C ILE A 64 -13.48 -25.29 -8.93
N THR A 65 -12.70 -26.31 -9.26
CA THR A 65 -12.99 -27.18 -10.42
C THR A 65 -14.12 -28.16 -10.15
N GLU A 66 -14.22 -28.75 -8.97
CA GLU A 66 -15.21 -29.78 -8.70
C GLU A 66 -16.47 -29.26 -8.03
N THR A 67 -16.34 -28.41 -7.01
CA THR A 67 -17.48 -28.04 -6.17
C THR A 67 -18.17 -26.79 -6.71
N LEU A 68 -17.42 -25.71 -6.93
CA LEU A 68 -17.97 -24.46 -7.46
C LEU A 68 -18.57 -24.69 -8.86
N SER A 69 -17.86 -25.39 -9.74
CA SER A 69 -18.36 -25.67 -11.09
C SER A 69 -19.65 -26.49 -11.10
N LYS A 70 -19.86 -27.41 -10.15
CA LYS A 70 -21.14 -28.15 -10.02
C LYS A 70 -22.27 -27.22 -9.56
N MET A 71 -22.02 -26.36 -8.58
CA MET A 71 -23.02 -25.40 -8.09
C MET A 71 -23.45 -24.39 -9.16
N LEU A 72 -22.52 -23.96 -10.02
CA LEU A 72 -22.81 -22.97 -11.06
C LEU A 72 -23.59 -23.55 -12.26
N LYS A 73 -23.60 -24.88 -12.46
CA LYS A 73 -24.29 -25.52 -13.62
C LYS A 73 -25.79 -25.26 -13.67
N ASP A 74 -26.42 -25.09 -12.51
CA ASP A 74 -27.86 -24.85 -12.41
C ASP A 74 -28.25 -23.40 -12.75
N TYR A 75 -27.27 -22.52 -12.93
CA TYR A 75 -27.47 -21.11 -13.20
C TYR A 75 -27.00 -20.75 -14.60
N LYS A 76 -27.80 -19.91 -15.29
CA LYS A 76 -27.35 -19.29 -16.53
C LYS A 76 -26.20 -18.31 -16.22
N PRO A 77 -25.21 -18.16 -17.12
CA PRO A 77 -24.13 -17.18 -16.96
C PRO A 77 -24.61 -15.75 -16.66
N GLU A 78 -25.77 -15.37 -17.19
CA GLU A 78 -26.38 -14.05 -16.96
C GLU A 78 -26.81 -13.82 -15.50
N ASN A 79 -27.09 -14.90 -14.77
CA ASN A 79 -27.56 -14.91 -13.39
C ASN A 79 -26.44 -15.18 -12.38
N ILE A 80 -25.20 -15.42 -12.84
CA ILE A 80 -24.05 -15.61 -11.97
C ILE A 80 -23.39 -14.25 -11.79
N PHE A 81 -23.40 -13.72 -10.57
CA PHE A 81 -22.79 -12.43 -10.24
C PHE A 81 -21.55 -12.62 -9.38
N ASN A 82 -20.52 -11.84 -9.68
CA ASN A 82 -19.40 -11.62 -8.77
C ASN A 82 -19.52 -10.21 -8.17
N ALA A 83 -19.33 -10.12 -6.86
CA ALA A 83 -19.26 -8.85 -6.16
C ALA A 83 -17.96 -8.79 -5.37
N ASP A 84 -17.25 -7.67 -5.48
CA ASP A 84 -16.00 -7.46 -4.77
C ASP A 84 -15.88 -6.02 -4.27
N GLU A 85 -15.15 -5.85 -3.16
CA GLU A 85 -14.88 -4.56 -2.56
C GLU A 85 -13.52 -4.02 -3.02
N THR A 86 -13.53 -2.81 -3.57
CA THR A 86 -12.30 -2.08 -3.85
C THR A 86 -12.20 -0.86 -2.96
N ALA A 87 -11.00 -0.61 -2.44
CA ALA A 87 -10.73 0.54 -1.57
C ALA A 87 -9.92 1.59 -2.34
N LEU A 88 -10.51 2.77 -2.53
CA LEU A 88 -9.79 3.95 -2.97
C LEU A 88 -9.17 4.64 -1.77
N VAL A 89 -7.85 4.59 -1.65
CA VAL A 89 -7.14 5.22 -0.53
C VAL A 89 -6.63 6.59 -0.96
N PHE A 90 -7.23 7.66 -0.42
CA PHE A 90 -6.95 9.04 -0.82
C PHE A 90 -6.14 9.83 0.22
N GLN A 91 -5.96 9.31 1.43
CA GLN A 91 -5.05 9.89 2.45
C GLN A 91 -3.91 8.92 2.81
N CYS A 92 -3.14 8.50 1.80
CA CYS A 92 -1.94 7.70 2.03
C CYS A 92 -0.77 8.59 2.49
N LEU A 93 -0.27 8.37 3.71
CA LEU A 93 1.16 8.64 3.97
C LEU A 93 1.99 7.65 3.14
N LEU A 94 3.18 8.08 2.70
CA LEU A 94 4.06 7.32 1.80
C LEU A 94 4.19 5.84 2.18
N GLN A 95 3.92 4.92 1.24
CA GLN A 95 4.09 3.46 1.42
C GLN A 95 5.54 3.01 1.64
N LYS A 96 6.50 3.93 1.47
CA LYS A 96 7.93 3.69 1.60
C LYS A 96 8.48 4.52 2.76
N THR A 97 9.04 3.83 3.74
CA THR A 97 9.74 4.43 4.88
C THR A 97 11.24 4.17 4.75
N LEU A 98 12.05 5.18 5.09
CA LEU A 98 13.48 5.07 5.27
C LEU A 98 13.80 4.45 6.64
N THR A 99 14.32 3.23 6.65
CA THR A 99 14.60 2.43 7.87
C THR A 99 16.09 2.11 7.96
N PHE A 100 16.63 1.84 9.16
CA PHE A 100 18.00 1.34 9.28
C PHE A 100 18.10 -0.12 8.84
N LYS A 101 19.27 -0.53 8.31
CA LYS A 101 19.52 -1.85 7.67
C LYS A 101 19.18 -3.04 8.56
N LYS A 102 19.35 -2.92 9.88
CA LYS A 102 19.14 -3.99 10.87
C LYS A 102 17.82 -3.90 11.64
N GLU A 103 16.97 -2.91 11.36
CA GLU A 103 15.69 -2.75 12.06
C GLU A 103 14.56 -3.53 11.35
N LYS A 104 13.76 -4.23 12.17
CA LYS A 104 12.44 -4.71 11.77
C LYS A 104 11.52 -3.48 11.69
N CYS A 105 11.00 -3.21 10.50
CA CYS A 105 10.09 -2.08 10.28
C CYS A 105 8.66 -2.60 10.45
N PHE A 106 8.01 -2.23 11.55
CA PHE A 106 6.58 -2.49 11.74
C PHE A 106 5.81 -1.27 11.24
N GLY A 107 4.94 -1.46 10.25
CA GLY A 107 4.10 -0.38 9.76
C GLY A 107 3.14 0.07 10.86
N GLY A 108 3.02 1.38 11.08
CA GLY A 108 1.98 1.93 11.96
C GLY A 108 0.60 1.61 11.40
N LYS A 109 -0.39 1.51 12.28
CA LYS A 109 -1.81 1.43 11.89
C LYS A 109 -2.17 2.75 11.19
N GLN A 110 -1.98 2.77 9.87
CA GLN A 110 -2.25 3.91 9.02
C GLN A 110 -3.71 4.35 9.23
N SER A 111 -3.96 5.64 9.43
CA SER A 111 -5.29 6.20 9.21
C SER A 111 -5.56 6.14 7.70
N LYS A 112 -6.02 4.98 7.23
CA LYS A 112 -6.42 4.78 5.84
C LYS A 112 -7.82 5.37 5.70
N SER A 113 -7.93 6.70 5.58
CA SER A 113 -9.16 7.27 5.04
C SER A 113 -9.29 6.73 3.63
N ARG A 114 -10.26 5.82 3.48
CA ARG A 114 -10.52 5.07 2.27
C ARG A 114 -12.00 5.18 1.96
N LEU A 115 -12.29 5.35 0.68
CA LEU A 115 -13.63 5.13 0.17
C LEU A 115 -13.69 3.65 -0.23
N THR A 116 -14.55 2.88 0.41
CA THR A 116 -14.78 1.50 -0.03
C THR A 116 -15.95 1.51 -1.01
N VAL A 117 -15.77 0.88 -2.16
CA VAL A 117 -16.81 0.74 -3.17
C VAL A 117 -17.00 -0.74 -3.45
N MET A 118 -18.22 -1.23 -3.27
CA MET A 118 -18.61 -2.57 -3.69
C MET A 118 -19.09 -2.50 -5.14
N LEU A 119 -18.47 -3.31 -5.99
CA LEU A 119 -18.80 -3.45 -7.41
C LEU A 119 -19.37 -4.84 -7.63
N CYS A 120 -20.42 -4.94 -8.44
CA CYS A 120 -21.04 -6.22 -8.76
C CYS A 120 -21.41 -6.28 -10.24
N ALA A 121 -21.06 -7.37 -10.89
CA ALA A 121 -21.36 -7.62 -12.30
C ALA A 121 -21.65 -9.11 -12.55
N ASN A 122 -22.48 -9.38 -13.55
CA ASN A 122 -22.70 -10.77 -13.97
C ASN A 122 -21.52 -11.33 -14.77
N MET A 123 -21.47 -12.66 -14.89
CA MET A 123 -20.36 -13.41 -15.50
C MET A 123 -20.13 -13.01 -16.96
N ILE A 124 -21.18 -12.61 -17.68
CA ILE A 124 -21.09 -12.13 -19.06
C ILE A 124 -20.69 -10.65 -19.17
N GLY A 125 -20.70 -9.90 -18.05
CA GLY A 125 -20.35 -8.48 -17.99
C GLY A 125 -21.40 -7.50 -18.51
N HIS A 126 -22.57 -7.99 -18.95
CA HIS A 126 -23.66 -7.18 -19.49
C HIS A 126 -24.39 -6.39 -18.39
N GLN A 127 -24.69 -7.04 -17.27
CA GLN A 127 -25.37 -6.40 -16.15
C GLN A 127 -24.35 -5.99 -15.10
N LYS A 128 -24.27 -4.68 -14.85
CA LYS A 128 -23.44 -4.08 -13.79
C LYS A 128 -24.36 -3.38 -12.81
N LEU A 129 -24.31 -3.79 -11.53
CA LEU A 129 -25.10 -3.15 -10.51
C LEU A 129 -24.52 -1.77 -10.15
N LYS A 130 -25.38 -0.88 -9.66
CA LYS A 130 -24.95 0.45 -9.21
C LYS A 130 -23.91 0.29 -8.09
N PRO A 131 -22.74 0.96 -8.18
CA PRO A 131 -21.73 0.89 -7.12
C PRO A 131 -22.31 1.33 -5.77
N LEU A 132 -22.03 0.56 -4.72
CA LEU A 132 -22.38 0.89 -3.35
C LEU A 132 -21.14 1.49 -2.66
N VAL A 133 -21.29 2.69 -2.12
CA VAL A 133 -20.26 3.35 -1.31
C VAL A 133 -20.52 3.02 0.16
N ILE A 134 -19.48 2.54 0.86
CA ILE A 134 -19.50 2.10 2.26
C ILE A 134 -18.63 3.03 3.10
#